data_AF-A0A934CMM5-F1
#
_entry.id   AF-A0A934CMM5-F1
#
_cell.length_a   1.000
_cell.length_b   1.000
_cell.length_c   1.000
_cell.angle_alpha   90.00
_cell.angle_beta   90.00
_cell.angle_gamma   90.00
#
_symmetry.space_group_name_H-M   'P 1'
#
loop_
_entity.id
_entity.type
_entity.pdbx_description
1 polymer ?
#
loop_
_entity_poly.entity_id
_entity_poly.type
_entity_poly.pdbx_seq_one_letter_code
_entity_poly.pdbx_strand_id
1 'polypeptide(L)'
;MKKYNLLIFLFFIGLGASVINPHDYFTWLLEVLPAIIGFIILSVTFKKFRFTYLTYVFILIHCYILFIGGHYTYAEVPLFNWIRDVLHQSRNNYDKVGHFMQGFVPAMITRELFIRRNVFNKTKWIPFLTIAVCVCISAFYEFLEWFTAIASGESAEAFLGTQGYIWDNQSDMLYATIGAVCMIVLFSKLQDRKIKRIEG
;
A
#
# COMPACT_ATOMS: atom_id res chain seq x y z
N MET A 1 15.52 10.97 16.73
CA MET A 1 15.56 9.48 16.77
C MET A 1 14.36 8.90 17.50
N LYS A 2 14.00 9.37 18.70
CA LYS A 2 12.84 8.88 19.49
C LYS A 2 11.55 8.63 18.68
N LYS A 3 11.12 9.58 17.84
CA LYS A 3 9.91 9.43 17.01
C LYS A 3 10.00 8.31 15.94
N TYR A 4 11.18 8.04 15.38
CA TYR A 4 11.35 6.97 14.40
C TYR A 4 11.37 5.60 15.08
N ASN A 5 11.98 5.52 16.27
CA ASN A 5 11.96 4.31 17.09
C ASN A 5 10.52 3.93 17.48
N LEU A 6 9.65 4.91 17.71
CA LEU A 6 8.23 4.66 17.93
C LEU A 6 7.57 4.02 16.71
N LEU A 7 7.82 4.50 15.49
CA LEU A 7 7.26 3.88 14.28
C LEU A 7 7.76 2.44 14.08
N ILE A 8 9.04 2.20 14.35
CA ILE A 8 9.63 0.85 14.28
C ILE A 8 8.99 -0.07 15.31
N PHE A 9 8.82 0.41 16.55
CA PHE A 9 8.14 -0.34 17.60
C PHE A 9 6.71 -0.69 17.19
N LEU A 10 5.93 0.28 16.70
CA LEU A 10 4.57 0.05 16.24
C LEU A 10 4.51 -0.92 15.05
N PHE A 11 5.48 -0.85 14.13
CA PHE A 11 5.58 -1.81 13.02
C PHE A 11 5.69 -3.25 13.54
N PHE A 12 6.59 -3.51 14.48
CA PHE A 12 6.77 -4.86 15.05
C PHE A 12 5.58 -5.31 15.91
N ILE A 13 4.89 -4.38 16.59
CA ILE A 13 3.64 -4.70 17.29
C ILE A 13 2.56 -5.14 16.29
N GLY A 14 2.36 -4.41 15.20
CA GLY A 14 1.41 -4.76 14.16
C GLY A 14 1.73 -6.09 13.48
N LEU A 15 3.00 -6.29 13.12
CA LEU A 15 3.47 -7.53 12.50
C LEU A 15 3.34 -8.74 13.44
N GLY A 16 3.70 -8.55 14.72
CA GLY A 16 3.58 -9.60 15.73
C GLY A 16 2.12 -9.95 16.02
N ALA A 17 1.21 -8.97 16.00
CA ALA A 17 -0.22 -9.22 16.15
C ALA A 17 -0.81 -9.96 14.95
N SER A 18 -0.42 -9.62 13.72
CA SER A 18 -1.03 -10.22 12.51
C SER A 18 -0.72 -11.70 12.34
N VAL A 19 0.44 -12.17 12.83
CA VAL A 19 0.87 -13.57 12.70
C VAL A 19 0.29 -14.50 13.76
N ILE A 20 -0.38 -13.97 14.79
CA ILE A 20 -1.00 -14.81 15.83
C ILE A 20 -2.32 -15.35 15.28
N ASN A 21 -2.34 -16.63 14.88
CA ASN A 21 -3.53 -17.32 14.38
C ASN A 21 -4.21 -16.58 13.20
N PRO A 22 -3.50 -16.28 12.10
CA PRO A 22 -4.12 -15.76 10.89
C PRO A 22 -5.06 -16.81 10.30
N HIS A 23 -6.01 -16.36 9.47
CA HIS A 23 -6.96 -17.22 8.79
C HIS A 23 -6.27 -18.29 7.91
N ASP A 24 -5.23 -17.88 7.17
CA ASP A 24 -4.34 -18.79 6.44
C ASP A 24 -2.90 -18.25 6.44
N TYR A 25 -1.92 -19.10 6.76
CA TYR A 25 -0.52 -18.68 6.88
C TYR A 25 0.15 -18.40 5.54
N PHE A 26 -0.26 -19.07 4.47
CA PHE A 26 0.31 -18.87 3.14
C PHE A 26 -0.15 -17.53 2.56
N THR A 27 -1.45 -17.25 2.61
CA THR A 27 -2.02 -15.94 2.25
C THR A 27 -1.47 -14.84 3.15
N TRP A 28 -1.39 -15.05 4.48
CA TRP A 28 -0.76 -14.09 5.38
C TRP A 28 0.66 -13.73 4.94
N LEU A 29 1.48 -14.73 4.58
CA LEU A 29 2.85 -14.49 4.14
C LEU A 29 2.86 -13.62 2.89
N LEU A 30 2.05 -13.95 1.88
CA LEU A 30 2.02 -13.21 0.62
C LEU A 30 1.56 -11.76 0.80
N GLU A 31 0.52 -11.54 1.60
CA GLU A 31 -0.05 -10.22 1.87
C GLU A 31 0.87 -9.33 2.71
N VAL A 32 1.58 -9.91 3.68
CA VAL A 32 2.44 -9.17 4.61
C VAL A 32 3.87 -8.98 4.08
N LEU A 33 4.31 -9.83 3.14
CA LEU A 33 5.66 -9.79 2.57
C LEU A 33 6.06 -8.41 2.01
N PRO A 34 5.20 -7.66 1.27
CA PRO A 34 5.52 -6.32 0.81
C PRO A 34 5.88 -5.35 1.95
N ALA A 35 5.21 -5.43 3.10
CA ALA A 35 5.55 -4.61 4.27
C ALA A 35 6.92 -4.95 4.84
N ILE A 36 7.27 -6.24 4.91
CA ILE A 36 8.58 -6.71 5.40
C ILE A 36 9.70 -6.25 4.46
N ILE A 37 9.52 -6.44 3.16
CA ILE A 37 10.48 -5.98 2.13
C ILE A 37 10.65 -4.46 2.22
N GLY A 38 9.54 -3.71 2.31
CA GLY A 38 9.56 -2.26 2.47
C GLY A 38 10.33 -1.82 3.71
N PHE A 39 10.11 -2.48 4.85
CA PHE A 39 10.84 -2.20 6.09
C PHE A 39 12.35 -2.43 5.95
N ILE A 40 12.77 -3.54 5.32
CA ILE A 40 14.18 -3.84 5.08
C ILE A 40 14.82 -2.77 4.20
N ILE A 41 14.19 -2.43 3.06
CA ILE A 41 14.68 -1.41 2.14
C ILE A 41 14.83 -0.06 2.86
N LEU A 42 13.83 0.36 3.62
CA LEU A 42 13.86 1.62 4.36
C LEU A 42 14.93 1.62 5.46
N SER A 43 15.15 0.49 6.13
CA SER A 43 16.18 0.35 7.17
C SER A 43 17.59 0.46 6.59
N VAL A 44 17.86 -0.22 5.46
CA VAL A 44 19.15 -0.18 4.76
C VAL A 44 19.41 1.20 4.16
N THR A 45 18.39 1.85 3.62
CA THR A 45 18.52 3.15 2.95
C THR A 45 18.45 4.34 3.91
N PHE A 46 18.02 4.16 5.16
CA PHE A 46 17.74 5.24 6.12
C PHE A 46 18.88 6.27 6.27
N LYS A 47 20.13 5.81 6.33
CA LYS A 47 21.30 6.69 6.46
C LYS A 47 21.65 7.44 5.16
N LYS A 48 21.32 6.87 4.00
CA LYS A 48 21.62 7.46 2.67
C LYS A 48 20.48 8.36 2.16
N PHE A 49 19.24 8.02 2.48
CA PHE A 49 18.06 8.78 2.13
C PHE A 49 16.99 8.54 3.20
N ARG A 50 16.77 9.55 4.03
CA ARG A 50 15.73 9.52 5.05
C ARG A 50 14.51 10.27 4.57
N PHE A 51 13.38 9.59 4.39
CA PHE A 51 12.12 10.25 4.03
C PHE A 51 11.64 11.22 5.11
N THR A 52 10.70 12.10 4.77
CA THR A 52 10.01 12.90 5.78
C THR A 52 9.29 11.99 6.78
N TYR A 53 9.19 12.44 8.03
CA TYR A 53 8.45 11.70 9.06
C TYR A 53 6.97 11.45 8.64
N LEU A 54 6.39 12.38 7.88
CA LEU A 54 5.05 12.23 7.31
C LEU A 54 4.97 11.00 6.39
N THR A 55 5.89 10.86 5.43
CA THR A 55 5.94 9.72 4.52
C THR A 55 6.11 8.41 5.30
N TYR A 56 6.97 8.36 6.33
CA TYR A 56 7.10 7.17 7.19
C TYR A 56 5.83 6.82 7.98
N VAL A 57 5.05 7.82 8.44
CA VAL A 57 3.75 7.57 9.10
C VAL A 57 2.77 6.93 8.13
N PHE A 58 2.67 7.43 6.89
CA PHE A 58 1.79 6.85 5.88
C PHE A 58 2.23 5.45 5.44
N ILE A 59 3.55 5.20 5.36
CA ILE A 59 4.08 3.84 5.16
C ILE A 59 3.59 2.92 6.27
N LEU A 60 3.71 3.32 7.54
CA LEU A 60 3.24 2.50 8.66
C LEU A 60 1.74 2.23 8.59
N ILE A 61 0.93 3.25 8.26
CA ILE A 61 -0.52 3.08 8.08
C ILE A 61 -0.81 2.04 6.99
N HIS A 62 -0.11 2.10 5.86
CA HIS A 62 -0.26 1.10 4.79
C HIS A 62 0.18 -0.30 5.24
N CYS A 63 1.28 -0.42 6.00
CA CYS A 63 1.67 -1.71 6.58
C CYS A 63 0.57 -2.28 7.48
N TYR A 64 -0.12 -1.47 8.28
CA TYR A 64 -1.24 -1.95 9.10
C TYR A 64 -2.43 -2.44 8.26
N ILE A 65 -2.65 -1.87 7.09
CA ILE A 65 -3.67 -2.37 6.15
C ILE A 65 -3.27 -3.76 5.64
N LEU A 66 -2.01 -3.94 5.24
CA LEU A 66 -1.49 -5.25 4.85
C LEU A 66 -1.53 -6.26 6.01
N PHE A 67 -1.25 -5.83 7.25
CA PHE A 67 -1.29 -6.69 8.43
C PHE A 67 -2.70 -7.16 8.76
N ILE A 68 -3.69 -6.26 8.69
CA ILE A 68 -5.10 -6.61 8.93
C ILE A 68 -5.60 -7.53 7.80
N GLY A 69 -5.31 -7.18 6.55
CA GLY A 69 -5.64 -7.99 5.38
C GLY A 69 -5.01 -9.38 5.43
N GLY A 70 -3.72 -9.48 5.75
CA GLY A 70 -3.05 -10.77 5.90
C GLY A 70 -3.54 -11.60 7.09
N HIS A 71 -3.92 -10.97 8.21
CA HIS A 71 -4.43 -11.70 9.37
C HIS A 71 -5.80 -12.33 9.11
N TYR A 72 -6.73 -11.58 8.50
CA TYR A 72 -8.08 -12.07 8.25
C TYR A 72 -8.28 -12.69 6.86
N THR A 73 -7.35 -12.49 5.93
CA THR A 73 -7.58 -12.42 4.47
C THR A 73 -8.41 -11.19 4.06
N TYR A 74 -8.10 -10.62 2.89
CA TYR A 74 -8.80 -9.44 2.37
C TYR A 74 -10.30 -9.70 2.15
N ALA A 75 -10.68 -10.94 1.83
CA ALA A 75 -12.06 -11.35 1.63
C ALA A 75 -12.89 -11.40 2.93
N GLU A 76 -12.25 -11.50 4.10
CA GLU A 76 -12.92 -11.83 5.36
C GLU A 76 -12.67 -10.83 6.50
N VAL A 77 -12.19 -9.62 6.19
CA VAL A 77 -12.00 -8.58 7.21
C VAL A 77 -13.35 -8.26 7.90
N PRO A 78 -13.48 -8.46 9.24
CA PRO A 78 -14.78 -8.45 9.92
C PRO A 78 -15.57 -7.14 9.76
N LEU A 79 -14.88 -6.00 9.80
CA LEU A 79 -15.49 -4.69 9.60
C LEU A 79 -16.17 -4.59 8.22
N PHE A 80 -15.54 -5.14 7.18
CA PHE A 80 -16.07 -5.07 5.83
C PHE A 80 -17.13 -6.14 5.56
N ASN A 81 -17.10 -7.28 6.27
CA ASN A 81 -18.24 -8.21 6.30
C ASN A 81 -19.48 -7.54 6.90
N TRP A 82 -19.32 -6.80 8.00
CA TRP A 82 -20.43 -6.03 8.58
C TRP A 82 -20.95 -4.92 7.64
N ILE A 83 -20.06 -4.16 6.99
CA ILE A 83 -20.45 -3.14 5.99
C ILE A 83 -21.21 -3.78 4.83
N ARG A 84 -20.71 -4.91 4.32
CA ARG A 84 -21.35 -5.66 3.23
C ARG A 84 -22.78 -6.03 3.62
N ASP A 85 -22.99 -6.58 4.80
CA ASP A 85 -24.29 -7.07 5.24
C ASP A 85 -25.28 -5.91 5.47
N VAL A 86 -24.83 -4.81 6.11
CA VAL A 86 -25.67 -3.63 6.41
C VAL A 86 -26.04 -2.84 5.16
N LEU A 87 -25.12 -2.72 4.19
CA LEU A 87 -25.36 -1.99 2.94
C LEU A 87 -25.80 -2.89 1.79
N HIS A 88 -26.03 -4.18 2.06
CA HIS A 88 -26.38 -5.20 1.06
C HIS A 88 -25.43 -5.22 -0.15
N GLN A 89 -24.13 -5.06 0.09
CA GLN A 89 -23.12 -5.19 -0.95
C GLN A 89 -22.98 -6.66 -1.36
N SER A 90 -22.58 -6.90 -2.60
CA SER A 90 -22.36 -8.27 -3.10
C SER A 90 -21.18 -8.97 -2.42
N ARG A 91 -20.23 -8.23 -1.86
CA ARG A 91 -18.94 -8.78 -1.41
C ARG A 91 -18.23 -7.90 -0.36
N ASN A 92 -17.15 -8.41 0.22
CA ASN A 92 -16.26 -7.66 1.10
C ASN A 92 -15.28 -6.84 0.25
N ASN A 93 -15.22 -5.52 0.42
CA ASN A 93 -14.41 -4.61 -0.41
C ASN A 93 -13.16 -4.07 0.32
N TYR A 94 -12.58 -4.82 1.25
CA TYR A 94 -11.39 -4.37 1.99
C TYR A 94 -10.17 -4.17 1.09
N ASP A 95 -10.05 -4.98 0.03
CA ASP A 95 -9.04 -4.86 -1.03
C ASP A 95 -9.04 -3.49 -1.68
N LYS A 96 -10.21 -2.88 -1.89
CA LYS A 96 -10.31 -1.51 -2.43
C LYS A 96 -9.62 -0.48 -1.53
N VAL A 97 -9.58 -0.70 -0.21
CA VAL A 97 -8.79 0.13 0.72
C VAL A 97 -7.29 -0.15 0.56
N GLY A 98 -6.91 -1.42 0.43
CA GLY A 98 -5.55 -1.87 0.09
C GLY A 98 -5.03 -1.15 -1.15
N HIS A 99 -5.74 -1.27 -2.27
CA HIS A 99 -5.37 -0.67 -3.54
C HIS A 99 -5.39 0.86 -3.51
N PHE A 100 -6.37 1.49 -2.85
CA PHE A 100 -6.32 2.95 -2.64
C PHE A 100 -5.00 3.36 -1.96
N MET A 101 -4.58 2.63 -0.92
CA MET A 101 -3.35 2.96 -0.20
C MET A 101 -2.08 2.53 -0.95
N GLN A 102 -2.15 1.48 -1.77
CA GLN A 102 -1.15 1.09 -2.77
C GLN A 102 -0.96 2.17 -3.84
N GLY A 103 -1.98 3.00 -4.10
CA GLY A 103 -1.83 4.22 -4.89
C GLY A 103 -1.22 5.37 -4.07
N PHE A 104 -1.82 5.64 -2.92
CA PHE A 104 -1.55 6.82 -2.11
C PHE A 104 -0.12 6.86 -1.56
N VAL A 105 0.35 5.76 -0.96
CA VAL A 105 1.64 5.74 -0.24
C VAL A 105 2.82 5.65 -1.20
N PRO A 106 2.82 4.78 -2.24
CA PRO A 106 3.81 4.83 -3.31
C PRO A 106 3.86 6.19 -4.01
N ALA A 107 2.74 6.90 -4.15
CA ALA A 107 2.77 8.27 -4.64
C ALA A 107 3.58 9.18 -3.70
N MET A 108 3.38 9.10 -2.38
CA MET A 108 4.15 9.90 -1.42
C MET A 108 5.65 9.62 -1.53
N ILE A 109 6.02 8.34 -1.60
CA ILE A 109 7.41 7.88 -1.72
C ILE A 109 8.03 8.38 -3.02
N THR A 110 7.38 8.12 -4.15
CA THR A 110 7.85 8.47 -5.49
C THR A 110 8.02 9.97 -5.66
N ARG A 111 7.02 10.75 -5.24
CA ARG A 111 7.07 12.21 -5.30
C ARG A 111 8.22 12.77 -4.46
N GLU A 112 8.39 12.27 -3.24
CA GLU A 112 9.48 12.73 -2.38
C GLU A 112 10.86 12.38 -2.97
N LEU A 113 11.01 11.20 -3.56
CA LEU A 113 12.24 10.82 -4.27
C LEU A 113 12.50 11.75 -5.45
N PHE A 114 11.51 11.98 -6.31
CA PHE A 114 11.65 12.84 -7.49
C PHE A 114 12.07 14.26 -7.14
N ILE A 115 11.47 14.85 -6.10
CA ILE A 115 11.79 16.19 -5.62
C ILE A 115 13.21 16.21 -5.04
N ARG A 116 13.50 15.34 -4.05
CA ARG A 116 14.72 15.44 -3.24
C ARG A 116 15.97 14.90 -3.93
N ARG A 117 15.80 14.08 -4.95
CA ARG A 117 16.91 13.63 -5.83
C ARG A 117 17.04 14.49 -7.08
N ASN A 118 16.22 15.52 -7.25
CA ASN A 118 16.20 16.37 -8.45
C ASN A 118 16.17 15.53 -9.74
N VAL A 119 15.36 14.46 -9.75
CA VAL A 119 15.32 13.51 -10.89
C VAL A 119 14.84 14.20 -12.17
N PHE A 120 13.96 15.21 -12.02
CA PHE A 120 13.42 15.98 -13.13
C PHE A 120 13.67 17.48 -12.95
N ASN A 121 14.21 18.11 -13.98
CA ASN A 121 14.43 19.57 -14.02
C ASN A 121 13.12 20.38 -14.05
N LYS A 122 11.99 19.75 -14.44
CA LYS A 122 10.68 20.40 -14.56
C LYS A 122 9.71 19.90 -13.49
N THR A 123 9.55 20.67 -12.43
CA THR A 123 8.67 20.37 -11.28
C THR A 123 7.19 20.16 -11.66
N LYS A 124 6.72 20.76 -12.76
CA LYS A 124 5.34 20.62 -13.25
C LYS A 124 4.97 19.21 -13.70
N TRP A 125 5.95 18.37 -14.07
CA TRP A 125 5.70 16.99 -14.51
C TRP A 125 5.67 15.98 -13.37
N ILE A 126 6.16 16.35 -12.18
CA ILE A 126 6.24 15.45 -11.03
C ILE A 126 4.88 14.83 -10.67
N PRO A 127 3.75 15.58 -10.63
CA PRO A 127 2.45 14.98 -10.32
C PRO A 127 2.04 13.89 -11.31
N PHE A 128 2.12 14.18 -12.62
CA PHE A 128 1.77 13.23 -13.68
C PHE A 128 2.65 11.97 -13.61
N LEU A 129 3.97 12.14 -13.52
CA LEU A 129 4.92 11.03 -13.46
C LEU A 129 4.75 10.20 -12.18
N THR A 130 4.41 10.84 -11.06
CA THR A 130 4.10 10.13 -9.81
C THR A 130 2.89 9.23 -9.97
N ILE A 131 1.80 9.75 -10.56
CA ILE A 131 0.59 8.97 -10.82
C ILE A 131 0.89 7.83 -11.78
N ALA A 132 1.61 8.09 -12.87
CA ALA A 132 2.00 7.06 -13.84
C ALA A 132 2.78 5.91 -13.19
N VAL A 133 3.76 6.22 -12.33
CA VAL A 133 4.49 5.20 -11.57
C VAL A 133 3.55 4.37 -10.69
N CYS A 134 2.59 4.98 -10.00
CA CYS A 134 1.65 4.26 -9.14
C CYS A 134 0.73 3.33 -9.96
N VAL A 135 0.25 3.79 -11.11
CA VAL A 135 -0.54 2.95 -12.03
C VAL A 135 0.29 1.78 -12.54
N CYS A 136 1.55 2.01 -12.92
CA CYS A 136 2.45 0.93 -13.33
C CYS A 136 2.72 -0.08 -12.20
N ILE A 137 2.89 0.39 -10.96
CA ILE A 137 3.03 -0.48 -9.78
C ILE A 137 1.77 -1.33 -9.58
N SER A 138 0.59 -0.72 -9.67
CA SER A 138 -0.69 -1.43 -9.55
C SER A 138 -0.83 -2.48 -10.64
N ALA A 139 -0.63 -2.11 -11.90
CA ALA A 139 -0.71 -3.05 -13.02
C ALA A 139 0.30 -4.21 -12.89
N PHE A 140 1.52 -3.93 -12.39
CA PHE A 140 2.49 -4.99 -12.15
C PHE A 140 2.06 -5.93 -11.02
N TYR A 141 1.43 -5.41 -9.96
CA TYR A 141 0.87 -6.22 -8.89
C TYR A 141 -0.22 -7.17 -9.41
N GLU A 142 -1.17 -6.66 -10.22
CA GLU A 142 -2.20 -7.49 -10.88
C GLU A 142 -1.59 -8.60 -11.75
N PHE A 143 -0.47 -8.32 -12.43
CA PHE A 143 0.22 -9.35 -13.21
C PHE A 143 0.87 -10.43 -12.33
N LEU A 144 1.38 -10.08 -11.14
CA LEU A 144 1.91 -11.07 -10.20
C LEU A 144 0.80 -11.96 -9.64
N GLU A 145 -0.35 -11.37 -9.31
CA GLU A 145 -1.52 -12.09 -8.83
C GLU A 145 -2.07 -13.04 -9.91
N TRP A 146 -2.17 -12.56 -11.15
CA TRP A 146 -2.51 -13.41 -12.28
C TRP A 146 -1.53 -14.57 -12.48
N PHE A 147 -0.21 -14.30 -12.38
CA PHE A 147 0.81 -15.33 -12.53
C PHE A 147 0.78 -16.37 -11.39
N THR A 148 0.57 -15.94 -10.15
CA THR A 148 0.47 -16.82 -8.97
C THR A 148 -0.78 -17.70 -9.03
N ALA A 149 -1.91 -17.17 -9.51
CA ALA A 149 -3.10 -17.97 -9.80
C ALA A 149 -2.83 -19.07 -10.83
N ILE A 150 -2.13 -18.77 -11.93
CA ILE A 150 -1.75 -19.79 -12.93
C ILE A 150 -0.80 -20.84 -12.33
N ALA A 151 0.18 -20.41 -11.54
CA ALA A 151 1.23 -21.29 -11.02
C ALA A 151 0.75 -22.23 -9.90
N SER A 152 -0.24 -21.82 -9.10
CA SER A 152 -0.79 -22.61 -7.98
C SER A 152 -1.74 -23.73 -8.44
N GLY A 153 -2.28 -23.64 -9.66
CA GLY A 153 -3.25 -24.60 -10.18
C GLY A 153 -4.63 -24.50 -9.51
N GLU A 154 -4.83 -23.53 -8.62
CA GLU A 154 -6.15 -23.15 -8.12
C GLU A 154 -6.92 -22.37 -9.19
N SER A 155 -8.25 -22.36 -9.12
CA SER A 155 -9.01 -21.42 -9.93
C SER A 155 -8.60 -20.01 -9.52
N ALA A 156 -8.42 -19.11 -10.49
CA ALA A 156 -8.06 -17.72 -10.22
C ALA A 156 -8.97 -17.06 -9.15
N GLU A 157 -10.22 -17.51 -9.01
CA GLU A 157 -11.15 -17.07 -7.96
C GLU A 157 -10.71 -17.36 -6.52
N ALA A 158 -10.06 -18.49 -6.24
CA ALA A 158 -9.72 -18.89 -4.87
C ALA A 158 -8.56 -18.06 -4.30
N PHE A 159 -7.55 -17.79 -5.12
CA PHE A 159 -6.39 -16.99 -4.71
C PHE A 159 -6.65 -15.48 -4.78
N LEU A 160 -7.31 -15.00 -5.85
CA LEU A 160 -7.53 -13.57 -6.06
C LEU A 160 -8.58 -12.96 -5.13
N GLY A 161 -9.35 -13.77 -4.40
CA GLY A 161 -10.39 -13.26 -3.50
C GLY A 161 -11.44 -12.41 -4.22
N THR A 162 -11.64 -12.61 -5.53
CA THR A 162 -12.54 -11.81 -6.37
C THR A 162 -13.99 -11.92 -5.93
N GLN A 163 -14.34 -12.98 -5.19
CA GLN A 163 -15.69 -13.26 -4.72
C GLN A 163 -16.71 -13.24 -5.89
N GLY A 164 -16.28 -13.70 -7.07
CA GLY A 164 -17.09 -13.73 -8.30
C GLY A 164 -17.19 -12.40 -9.05
N TYR A 165 -16.42 -11.37 -8.66
CA TYR A 165 -16.42 -10.07 -9.33
C TYR A 165 -15.44 -10.03 -10.51
N ILE A 166 -15.97 -10.05 -11.73
CA ILE A 166 -15.17 -10.15 -12.96
C ILE A 166 -14.31 -8.92 -13.29
N TRP A 167 -14.59 -7.77 -12.67
CA TRP A 167 -13.89 -6.49 -12.92
C TRP A 167 -12.94 -6.11 -11.78
N ASP A 168 -12.55 -7.07 -10.94
CA ASP A 168 -11.81 -6.81 -9.71
C ASP A 168 -10.52 -6.06 -9.99
N ASN A 169 -9.64 -6.67 -10.77
CA ASN A 169 -8.33 -6.13 -11.14
C ASN A 169 -8.43 -4.73 -11.79
N GLN A 170 -9.42 -4.50 -12.67
CA GLN A 170 -9.60 -3.18 -13.29
C GLN A 170 -10.04 -2.14 -12.27
N SER A 171 -10.93 -2.51 -11.37
CA SER A 171 -11.36 -1.62 -10.29
C SER A 171 -10.24 -1.38 -9.28
N ASP A 172 -9.38 -2.36 -9.01
CA ASP A 172 -8.21 -2.22 -8.13
C ASP A 172 -7.21 -1.21 -8.65
N MET A 173 -6.85 -1.33 -9.93
CA MET A 173 -6.03 -0.32 -10.61
C MET A 173 -6.68 1.07 -10.59
N LEU A 174 -8.02 1.15 -10.70
CA LEU A 174 -8.74 2.42 -10.57
C LEU A 174 -8.65 2.99 -9.15
N TYR A 175 -8.84 2.19 -8.10
CA TYR A 175 -8.71 2.62 -6.71
C TYR A 175 -7.27 3.08 -6.40
N ALA A 176 -6.26 2.37 -6.90
CA ALA A 176 -4.87 2.82 -6.82
C ALA A 176 -4.64 4.15 -7.54
N THR A 177 -5.23 4.33 -8.72
CA THR A 177 -5.17 5.61 -9.46
C THR A 177 -5.79 6.74 -8.64
N ILE A 178 -6.98 6.51 -8.07
CA ILE A 178 -7.69 7.48 -7.22
C ILE A 178 -6.84 7.80 -5.99
N GLY A 179 -6.25 6.81 -5.32
CA GLY A 179 -5.36 7.01 -4.19
C GLY A 179 -4.15 7.90 -4.50
N ALA A 180 -3.50 7.66 -5.64
CA ALA A 180 -2.39 8.48 -6.11
C ALA A 180 -2.82 9.93 -6.40
N VAL A 181 -3.97 10.12 -7.06
CA VAL A 181 -4.55 11.46 -7.32
C VAL A 181 -4.88 12.17 -6.01
N CYS A 182 -5.53 11.49 -5.06
CA CYS A 182 -5.85 12.02 -3.74
C CYS A 182 -4.59 12.47 -2.98
N MET A 183 -3.52 11.68 -3.02
CA MET A 183 -2.24 12.09 -2.43
C MET A 183 -1.75 13.41 -3.05
N ILE A 184 -1.72 13.47 -4.38
CA ILE A 184 -1.26 14.66 -5.10
C ILE A 184 -2.09 15.89 -4.75
N VAL A 185 -3.42 15.80 -4.83
CA VAL A 185 -4.32 16.93 -4.65
C VAL A 185 -4.34 17.40 -3.20
N LEU A 186 -4.40 16.48 -2.25
CA LEU A 186 -4.63 16.79 -0.84
C LEU A 186 -3.33 16.99 -0.05
N PHE A 187 -2.26 16.27 -0.37
CA PHE A 187 -1.06 16.19 0.46
C PHE A 187 0.20 16.84 -0.13
N SER A 188 0.26 17.17 -1.43
CA SER A 188 1.46 17.76 -2.06
C SER A 188 1.99 18.99 -1.28
N LYS A 189 1.13 19.96 -0.96
CA LYS A 189 1.53 21.18 -0.25
C LYS A 189 2.04 20.90 1.15
N LEU A 190 1.43 19.94 1.85
CA LEU A 190 1.86 19.53 3.18
C LEU A 190 3.22 18.83 3.10
N GLN A 191 3.39 17.92 2.15
CA GLN A 191 4.64 17.19 1.93
C GLN A 191 5.78 18.16 1.58
N ASP A 192 5.55 19.15 0.71
CA ASP A 192 6.55 20.17 0.37
C ASP A 192 7.06 20.93 1.60
N ARG A 193 6.15 21.31 2.52
CA ARG A 193 6.51 21.94 3.78
C ARG A 193 7.36 21.02 4.66
N LYS A 194 7.11 19.70 4.65
CA LYS A 194 7.90 18.74 5.42
C LYS A 194 9.27 18.47 4.78
N ILE A 195 9.35 18.44 3.45
CA ILE A 195 10.60 18.29 2.69
C ILE A 195 11.52 19.48 2.96
N LYS A 196 11.02 20.72 2.83
CA LYS A 196 11.83 21.92 3.10
C LYS A 196 12.44 21.96 4.50
N ARG A 197 11.72 21.44 5.50
CA ARG A 197 12.19 21.40 6.92
C ARG A 197 13.26 20.35 7.21
N ILE A 198 13.53 19.42 6.29
CA ILE A 198 14.59 18.41 6.47
C ILE A 198 15.81 18.69 5.60
N GLU A 199 15.72 19.64 4.66
CA GLU A 199 16.80 20.11 3.79
C GLU A 199 17.41 21.44 4.23
N GLY A 200 16.62 22.30 4.89
CA GLY A 200 17.12 23.44 5.65
C GLY A 200 17.51 23.04 7.07
#